data_AF-A0A1Y1QZ41-F1
#
_entry.id   AF-A0A1Y1QZ41-F1
#
_cell.length_a   1.000
_cell.length_b   1.000
_cell.length_c   1.000
_cell.angle_alpha   90.00
_cell.angle_beta   90.00
_cell.angle_gamma   90.00
#
_symmetry.space_group_name_H-M   'P 1'
#
loop_
_entity.id
_entity.type
_entity.pdbx_description
1 polymer ?
#
loop_
_entity_poly.entity_id
_entity_poly.type
_entity_poly.pdbx_seq_one_letter_code
_entity_poly.pdbx_strand_id
1 'polypeptide(L)'
;MLTIPPHFLSVHYNGAHYPGSPNTNGLQGGANCQQFAYELLRHFGYQIPDLRSRELWEDTTHTCHVEELVWGDLLLWNKTSDAYGAHVGVYIGAGQAVHLAKDNGYPVIDWLENFAQHPAYRVFIGAKRIRSEKDHYD
;
A
#
# COMPACT_ATOMS: atom_id res chain seq x y z
N MET A 1 16.44 -0.29 -11.66
CA MET A 1 15.69 0.24 -10.50
C MET A 1 14.37 0.76 -11.04
N LEU A 2 13.24 0.27 -10.55
CA LEU A 2 11.93 0.77 -10.96
C LEU A 2 11.69 2.13 -10.29
N THR A 3 11.38 3.14 -11.09
CA THR A 3 11.18 4.51 -10.63
C THR A 3 9.69 4.81 -10.49
N ILE A 4 9.31 5.52 -9.43
CA ILE A 4 7.92 5.93 -9.25
C ILE A 4 7.56 6.92 -10.36
N PRO A 5 6.51 6.67 -11.16
CA PRO A 5 6.17 7.58 -12.24
C PRO A 5 5.80 8.97 -11.68
N PRO A 6 6.26 10.08 -12.29
CA PRO A 6 6.09 11.42 -11.72
C PRO A 6 4.64 11.81 -11.41
N HIS A 7 3.67 11.32 -12.19
CA HIS A 7 2.25 11.61 -11.96
C HIS A 7 1.73 11.01 -10.65
N PHE A 8 2.30 9.91 -10.16
CA PHE A 8 1.96 9.38 -8.84
C PHE A 8 2.32 10.36 -7.75
N LEU A 9 3.47 11.04 -7.83
CA LEU A 9 3.91 12.01 -6.83
C LEU A 9 3.04 13.28 -6.74
N SER A 10 2.10 13.46 -7.68
CA SER A 10 1.14 14.57 -7.70
C SER A 10 -0.25 14.22 -7.15
N VAL A 11 -0.47 12.96 -6.75
CA VAL A 11 -1.77 12.50 -6.25
C VAL A 11 -2.05 13.10 -4.87
N HIS A 12 -3.13 13.86 -4.74
CA HIS A 12 -3.53 14.39 -3.44
C HIS A 12 -4.27 13.35 -2.60
N TYR A 13 -4.14 13.45 -1.29
CA TYR A 13 -4.87 12.63 -0.35
C TYR A 13 -6.37 12.91 -0.42
N ASN A 14 -7.16 11.86 -0.58
CA ASN A 14 -8.61 11.87 -0.47
C ASN A 14 -9.11 10.62 0.26
N GLY A 15 -9.51 10.78 1.51
CA GLY A 15 -9.95 9.67 2.37
C GLY A 15 -11.23 8.97 1.90
N ALA A 16 -12.05 9.60 1.05
CA ALA A 16 -13.24 8.99 0.46
C ALA A 16 -12.91 8.06 -0.72
N HIS A 17 -11.69 8.16 -1.26
CA HIS A 17 -11.22 7.40 -2.40
C HIS A 17 -10.41 6.19 -1.92
N TYR A 18 -11.11 5.15 -1.51
CA TYR A 18 -10.56 3.88 -1.03
C TYR A 18 -10.92 2.74 -1.99
N PRO A 19 -10.25 1.57 -1.92
CA PRO A 19 -10.58 0.41 -2.76
C PRO A 19 -12.04 -0.03 -2.57
N GLY A 20 -12.79 -0.13 -3.66
CA GLY A 20 -14.21 -0.52 -3.63
C GLY A 20 -15.19 0.61 -3.27
N SER A 21 -14.72 1.85 -3.09
CA SER A 21 -15.62 3.01 -2.95
C SER A 21 -16.32 3.28 -4.29
N PRO A 22 -17.64 3.53 -4.30
CA PRO A 22 -18.39 3.80 -5.54
C PRO A 22 -17.94 5.08 -6.27
N ASN A 23 -17.23 5.97 -5.57
CA ASN A 23 -16.73 7.24 -6.11
C ASN A 23 -15.24 7.19 -6.49
N THR A 24 -14.57 6.05 -6.33
CA THR A 24 -13.15 5.89 -6.71
C THR A 24 -13.06 5.43 -8.15
N ASN A 25 -12.32 6.17 -8.98
CA ASN A 25 -11.91 5.74 -10.31
C ASN A 25 -10.38 5.91 -10.43
N GLY A 26 -9.65 4.85 -10.09
CA GLY A 26 -8.18 4.89 -10.04
C GLY A 26 -7.67 5.98 -9.10
N LEU A 27 -6.93 6.94 -9.64
CA LEU A 27 -6.37 8.10 -8.93
C LEU A 27 -7.13 9.42 -9.20
N GLN A 28 -8.20 9.38 -9.99
CA GLN A 28 -8.96 10.58 -10.35
C GLN A 28 -9.57 11.20 -9.09
N GLY A 29 -9.32 12.49 -8.85
CA GLY A 29 -9.81 13.18 -7.65
C GLY A 29 -9.12 12.74 -6.35
N GLY A 30 -7.92 12.14 -6.45
CA GLY A 30 -7.11 11.76 -5.30
C GLY A 30 -7.33 10.32 -4.85
N ALA A 31 -6.61 9.92 -3.81
CA ALA A 31 -6.66 8.58 -3.25
C ALA A 31 -6.37 8.59 -1.75
N ASN A 32 -6.82 7.57 -1.03
CA ASN A 32 -6.26 7.27 0.28
C ASN A 32 -4.95 6.46 0.14
N CYS A 33 -4.32 6.11 1.26
CA CYS A 33 -3.07 5.35 1.27
C CYS A 33 -3.14 4.04 0.49
N GLN A 34 -4.21 3.27 0.71
CA GLN A 34 -4.36 1.94 0.12
C GLN A 34 -4.71 1.98 -1.36
N GLN A 35 -5.62 2.87 -1.77
CA GLN A 35 -5.96 3.06 -3.17
C GLN A 35 -4.75 3.55 -3.97
N PHE A 36 -3.97 4.48 -3.41
CA PHE A 36 -2.71 4.91 -4.02
C PHE A 36 -1.73 3.73 -4.22
N ALA A 37 -1.54 2.90 -3.19
CA ALA A 37 -0.67 1.74 -3.26
C ALA A 37 -1.13 0.74 -4.34
N TYR A 38 -2.43 0.48 -4.44
CA TYR A 38 -2.98 -0.46 -5.40
C TYR A 38 -2.84 0.05 -6.83
N GLU A 39 -3.15 1.32 -7.07
CA GLU A 39 -2.97 1.92 -8.40
C GLU A 39 -1.51 1.95 -8.84
N LEU A 40 -0.58 2.13 -7.90
CA LEU A 40 0.85 2.05 -8.19
C LEU A 40 1.23 0.65 -8.66
N LEU A 41 0.77 -0.38 -7.97
CA LEU A 41 1.05 -1.76 -8.36
C LEU A 41 0.35 -2.14 -9.67
N ARG A 42 -0.89 -1.68 -9.88
CA ARG A 42 -1.61 -1.84 -11.16
C ARG A 42 -0.89 -1.19 -12.32
N HIS A 43 -0.27 -0.01 -12.12
CA HIS A 43 0.57 0.64 -13.14
C HIS A 43 1.75 -0.24 -13.58
N PHE A 44 2.31 -1.05 -12.68
CA PHE A 44 3.38 -1.99 -12.97
C PHE A 44 2.88 -3.40 -13.35
N GLY A 45 1.58 -3.57 -13.57
CA GLY A 45 0.97 -4.79 -14.10
C GLY A 45 0.48 -5.79 -13.06
N TYR A 46 0.61 -5.51 -11.75
CA TYR A 46 0.05 -6.39 -10.73
C TYR A 46 -1.47 -6.31 -10.68
N GLN A 47 -2.10 -7.44 -10.38
CA GLN A 47 -3.55 -7.53 -10.19
C GLN A 47 -3.84 -7.70 -8.70
N ILE A 48 -4.63 -6.78 -8.14
CA ILE A 48 -5.08 -6.85 -6.75
C ILE A 48 -6.56 -6.45 -6.70
N PRO A 49 -7.43 -7.25 -6.05
CA PRO A 49 -8.82 -6.86 -5.85
C PRO A 49 -8.93 -5.69 -4.87
N ASP A 50 -10.10 -5.07 -4.84
CA ASP A 50 -10.39 -3.90 -4.01
C ASP A 50 -10.62 -4.27 -2.52
N LEU A 51 -9.64 -4.97 -1.93
CA LEU A 51 -9.62 -5.36 -0.52
C LEU A 51 -9.36 -4.15 0.35
N ARG A 52 -10.10 -3.99 1.44
CA ARG A 52 -9.80 -3.07 2.55
C ARG A 52 -8.69 -3.63 3.43
N SER A 53 -8.07 -2.80 4.26
CA SER A 53 -6.85 -3.18 4.99
C SER A 53 -6.96 -4.46 5.84
N ARG A 54 -8.13 -4.75 6.46
CA ARG A 54 -8.39 -6.02 7.15
C ARG A 54 -8.46 -7.19 6.18
N GLU A 55 -9.20 -7.02 5.10
CA GLU A 55 -9.37 -8.04 4.06
C GLU A 55 -8.05 -8.34 3.35
N LEU A 56 -7.20 -7.33 3.11
CA LEU A 56 -5.84 -7.49 2.61
C LEU A 56 -4.98 -8.34 3.56
N TRP A 57 -5.08 -8.08 4.86
CA TRP A 57 -4.32 -8.86 5.84
C TRP A 57 -4.77 -10.32 5.87
N GLU A 58 -6.07 -10.57 5.83
CA GLU A 58 -6.68 -11.92 5.87
C GLU A 58 -6.62 -12.67 4.53
N ASP A 59 -6.47 -11.96 3.40
CA ASP A 59 -6.46 -12.55 2.07
C ASP A 59 -5.28 -13.52 1.89
N THR A 60 -5.59 -14.71 1.42
CA THR A 60 -4.60 -15.74 1.09
C THR A 60 -4.69 -16.17 -0.38
N THR A 61 -5.71 -15.67 -1.09
CA THR A 61 -6.02 -16.02 -2.47
C THR A 61 -5.23 -15.19 -3.45
N HIS A 62 -5.17 -13.86 -3.25
CA HIS A 62 -4.52 -12.93 -4.16
C HIS A 62 -3.17 -12.45 -3.65
N THR A 63 -2.94 -12.61 -2.35
CA THR A 63 -1.73 -12.18 -1.66
C THR A 63 -1.22 -13.25 -0.70
N CYS A 64 0.04 -13.13 -0.30
CA CYS A 64 0.66 -13.97 0.75
C CYS A 64 1.45 -13.11 1.74
N HIS A 65 1.65 -13.61 2.95
CA HIS A 65 2.53 -12.95 3.92
C HIS A 65 3.99 -13.17 3.53
N VAL A 66 4.82 -12.15 3.76
CA VAL A 66 6.26 -12.21 3.49
C VAL A 66 7.05 -11.60 4.65
N GLU A 67 8.23 -12.16 4.91
CA GLU A 67 9.19 -11.65 5.89
C GLU A 67 10.35 -10.93 5.19
N GLU A 68 10.81 -11.44 4.05
CA GLU A 68 11.83 -10.82 3.21
C GLU A 68 11.20 -9.89 2.18
N LEU A 69 11.43 -8.59 2.36
CA LEU A 69 10.83 -7.55 1.53
C LEU A 69 11.52 -7.42 0.17
N VAL A 70 10.70 -7.37 -0.89
CA VAL A 70 11.12 -7.03 -2.25
C VAL A 70 10.22 -5.94 -2.82
N TRP A 71 10.72 -5.24 -3.84
CA TRP A 71 9.99 -4.16 -4.48
C TRP A 71 8.56 -4.61 -4.84
N GLY A 72 7.56 -3.81 -4.47
CA GLY A 72 6.14 -4.09 -4.73
C GLY A 72 5.38 -4.69 -3.54
N ASP A 73 6.06 -5.11 -2.47
CA ASP A 73 5.37 -5.60 -1.28
C ASP A 73 4.55 -4.48 -0.61
N LEU A 74 3.33 -4.84 -0.21
CA LEU A 74 2.42 -3.99 0.55
C LEU A 74 2.77 -4.07 2.02
N LEU A 75 3.04 -2.92 2.63
CA LEU A 75 3.42 -2.81 4.03
C LEU A 75 2.27 -2.21 4.84
N LEU A 76 1.93 -2.82 5.97
CA LEU A 76 0.81 -2.41 6.82
C LEU A 76 1.32 -1.89 8.17
N TRP A 77 0.88 -0.69 8.54
CA TRP A 77 1.14 -0.08 9.85
C TRP A 77 -0.14 0.42 10.50
N ASN A 78 -0.16 0.45 11.84
CA ASN A 78 -1.25 1.06 12.58
C ASN A 78 -0.76 1.53 13.97
N LYS A 79 -1.66 2.12 14.75
CA LYS A 79 -1.44 2.46 16.17
C LYS A 79 -1.46 1.21 17.07
N THR A 80 -2.04 0.11 16.61
CA THR A 80 -2.17 -1.19 17.29
C THR A 80 -1.80 -2.31 16.31
N SER A 81 -1.81 -3.56 16.76
CA SER A 81 -1.62 -4.73 15.90
C SER A 81 -2.87 -5.11 15.08
N ASP A 82 -3.94 -4.30 15.08
CA ASP A 82 -5.15 -4.56 14.31
C ASP A 82 -4.97 -4.05 12.87
N ALA A 83 -5.27 -4.90 11.87
CA ALA A 83 -5.23 -4.51 10.46
C ALA A 83 -6.38 -3.60 10.04
N TYR A 84 -7.44 -3.46 10.85
CA TYR A 84 -8.55 -2.56 10.54
C TYR A 84 -8.10 -1.09 10.55
N GLY A 85 -8.27 -0.42 9.42
CA GLY A 85 -7.84 0.97 9.23
C GLY A 85 -6.32 1.15 9.16
N ALA A 86 -5.56 0.07 8.91
CA ALA A 86 -4.12 0.16 8.75
C ALA A 86 -3.73 1.09 7.59
N HIS A 87 -2.66 1.83 7.81
CA HIS A 87 -1.96 2.60 6.79
C HIS A 87 -1.18 1.65 5.88
N VAL A 88 -1.27 1.86 4.58
CA VAL A 88 -0.64 1.00 3.57
C VAL A 88 0.36 1.79 2.74
N GLY A 89 1.55 1.23 2.55
CA GLY A 89 2.57 1.73 1.64
C GLY A 89 3.13 0.60 0.76
N VAL A 90 3.93 0.96 -0.24
CA VAL A 90 4.61 0.01 -1.13
C VAL A 90 6.10 0.05 -0.85
N TYR A 91 6.71 -1.10 -0.56
CA TYR A 91 8.16 -1.21 -0.43
C TYR A 91 8.83 -0.99 -1.79
N ILE A 92 9.83 -0.11 -1.83
CA ILE A 92 10.54 0.24 -3.08
C ILE A 92 12.01 -0.19 -3.07
N GLY A 93 12.43 -0.95 -2.05
CA GLY A 93 13.81 -1.39 -1.86
C GLY A 93 14.58 -0.52 -0.87
N ALA A 94 15.76 -1.01 -0.46
CA ALA A 94 16.71 -0.30 0.40
C ALA A 94 16.11 0.27 1.71
N GLY A 95 15.15 -0.42 2.32
CA GLY A 95 14.52 0.07 3.57
C GLY A 95 13.59 1.27 3.37
N GLN A 96 13.09 1.49 2.15
CA GLN A 96 12.21 2.61 1.84
C GLN A 96 10.83 2.15 1.35
N ALA A 97 9.81 2.94 1.68
CA ALA A 97 8.47 2.80 1.17
C ALA A 97 7.97 4.09 0.55
N VAL A 98 7.19 3.97 -0.53
CA VAL A 98 6.36 5.08 -1.01
C VAL A 98 4.96 4.94 -0.43
N HIS A 99 4.41 6.04 0.10
CA HIS A 99 3.06 6.06 0.65
C HIS A 99 2.41 7.43 0.53
N LEU A 100 1.08 7.44 0.52
CA LEU A 100 0.25 8.64 0.57
C LEU A 100 -0.46 8.69 1.92
N ALA A 101 -0.27 9.76 2.69
CA ALA A 101 -0.87 9.91 4.01
C ALA A 101 -1.68 11.22 4.11
N LYS A 102 -2.66 11.23 5.02
CA LYS A 102 -3.46 12.42 5.31
C LYS A 102 -2.59 13.60 5.75
N ASP A 103 -1.60 13.32 6.59
CA ASP A 103 -0.76 14.33 7.22
C ASP A 103 0.20 15.00 6.22
N ASN A 104 0.66 14.25 5.21
CA ASN A 104 1.55 14.77 4.16
C ASN A 104 0.78 15.38 2.97
N GLY A 105 -0.47 14.95 2.75
CA GLY A 105 -1.33 15.41 1.66
C GLY A 105 -0.93 14.92 0.26
N TYR A 106 0.34 14.56 0.06
CA TYR A 106 0.92 14.03 -1.19
C TYR A 106 1.82 12.82 -0.88
N PRO A 107 2.19 12.00 -1.89
CA PRO A 107 2.99 10.82 -1.66
C PRO A 107 4.42 11.21 -1.34
N VAL A 108 4.99 10.48 -0.39
CA VAL A 108 6.38 10.64 0.03
C VAL A 108 7.08 9.29 -0.01
N ILE A 109 8.40 9.35 -0.15
CA ILE A 109 9.29 8.21 0.03
C ILE A 109 9.92 8.37 1.41
N ASP A 110 9.67 7.41 2.28
CA ASP A 110 10.13 7.42 3.66
C ASP A 110 10.86 6.13 4.01
N TRP A 111 11.77 6.24 4.97
CA TRP A 111 12.48 5.10 5.57
C TRP A 111 11.54 4.32 6.49
N LEU A 112 11.60 2.98 6.47
CA LEU A 112 10.71 2.14 7.28
C LEU A 112 10.81 2.45 8.78
N GLU A 113 12.01 2.82 9.23
CA GLU A 113 12.31 3.18 10.62
C GLU A 113 11.56 4.44 11.08
N ASN A 114 11.23 5.35 10.16
CA ASN A 114 10.50 6.59 10.48
C ASN A 114 9.05 6.30 10.91
N PHE A 115 8.44 5.23 10.39
CA PHE A 115 7.05 4.87 10.74
C PHE A 115 6.91 4.51 12.22
N ALA A 116 7.93 3.90 12.82
CA ALA A 116 7.96 3.56 14.24
C ALA A 116 7.87 4.82 15.15
N GLN A 117 8.33 5.97 14.65
CA GLN A 117 8.28 7.25 15.36
C GLN A 117 6.95 7.99 15.17
N HIS A 118 6.13 7.58 14.20
CA HIS A 118 4.86 8.24 13.90
C HIS A 118 3.73 7.65 14.77
N PRO A 119 3.03 8.46 15.60
CA PRO A 119 2.03 7.93 16.54
C PRO A 119 0.93 7.08 15.88
N ALA A 120 0.52 7.41 14.65
CA ALA A 120 -0.51 6.66 13.92
C ALA A 120 0.00 5.34 13.29
N TYR A 121 1.31 5.19 13.08
CA TYR A 121 1.93 4.11 12.29
C TYR A 121 2.99 3.31 13.05
N ARG A 122 3.13 3.56 14.36
CA ARG A 122 4.20 3.01 15.21
C ARG A 122 4.25 1.48 15.29
N VAL A 123 3.16 0.78 15.00
CA VAL A 123 3.11 -0.69 14.98
C VAL A 123 3.15 -1.15 13.54
N PHE A 124 4.23 -1.83 13.17
CA PHE A 124 4.28 -2.60 11.92
C PHE A 124 3.51 -3.90 12.11
N ILE A 125 2.45 -4.08 11.32
CA ILE A 125 1.59 -5.28 11.37
C ILE A 125 2.24 -6.41 10.57
N GLY A 126 2.80 -6.08 9.40
CA GLY A 126 3.47 -7.03 8.53
C GLY A 126 3.41 -6.60 7.06
N ALA A 127 3.86 -7.51 6.19
CA ALA A 127 3.92 -7.30 4.76
C ALA A 127 3.11 -8.35 4.00
N LYS A 128 2.55 -7.95 2.86
CA LYS A 128 1.83 -8.80 1.91
C LYS A 128 2.41 -8.65 0.52
N ARG A 129 2.59 -9.76 -0.19
CA ARG A 129 3.00 -9.79 -1.60
C ARG A 129 1.84 -10.22 -2.47
N ILE A 130 1.63 -9.56 -3.60
CA ILE A 130 0.66 -9.98 -4.61
C ILE A 130 1.16 -11.26 -5.27
N ARG A 131 0.31 -12.28 -5.35
CA ARG A 131 0.59 -13.51 -6.09
C ARG A 131 0.53 -13.20 -7.59
N SER A 132 1.52 -13.65 -8.33
CA SER A 132 1.49 -13.62 -9.77
C SER A 132 0.61 -14.76 -10.31
N GLU A 133 0.07 -14.64 -11.53
CA GLU A 133 -0.67 -15.72 -12.17
C GLU A 133 0.15 -17.02 -12.31
N LYS A 134 1.48 -16.95 -12.21
CA LYS A 134 2.38 -18.10 -12.24
C LYS A 134 2.43 -18.87 -10.92
N ASP A 135 1.98 -18.28 -9.81
CA ASP A 135 2.04 -18.88 -8.47
C ASP A 135 0.82 -19.77 -8.15
N HIS A 136 -0.09 -19.94 -9.12
CA HIS A 136 -1.29 -20.79 -9.00
C HIS A 136 -1.12 -22.21 -9.55
N TYR A 137 0.10 -22.59 -9.97
CA TYR A 137 0.43 -23.88 -10.56
C TYR A 137 1.59 -24.62 -9.86
N ASP A 138 1.64 -24.56 -8.52
CA ASP A 138 2.49 -25.44 -7.70
C ASP A 138 1.63 -26.33 -6.79
#